data_AF-A0A2R8BMW1-F1
#
_entry.id   AF-A0A2R8BMW1-F1
#
_cell.length_a   1.000
_cell.length_b   1.000
_cell.length_c   1.000
_cell.angle_alpha   90.00
_cell.angle_beta   90.00
_cell.angle_gamma   90.00
#
_symmetry.space_group_name_H-M   'P 1'
#
loop_
_entity.id
_entity.type
_entity.pdbx_description
1 polymer ?
#
loop_
_entity_poly.entity_id
_entity_poly.type
_entity_poly.pdbx_seq_one_letter_code
_entity_poly.pdbx_strand_id
1 'polypeptide(L)'
;MLRSPKPITARMSERAGAGVDLITVMTMTHVGEATGIVRAAAKAGVPVAMSFTTETDGRLPTGETLGEAIVAFDREGEAALAYYMINCAHPDQFCDVIEKGADWTFRIRGVRAKASRQSNAELDEAEALDVGDGTRIVSPQDPNS
;
A
#
# COMPACT_ATOMS: atom_id res chain seq x y z
N MET A 1 1.21 -21.41 -26.52
CA MET A 1 2.50 -20.88 -26.04
C MET A 1 2.22 -19.79 -25.04
N LEU A 2 2.49 -20.00 -23.74
CA LEU A 2 2.48 -18.90 -22.77
C LEU A 2 3.67 -17.98 -23.09
N ARG A 3 3.43 -16.68 -23.28
CA ARG A 3 4.52 -15.70 -23.37
C ARG A 3 5.21 -15.63 -22.00
N SER A 4 6.54 -15.65 -21.99
CA SER A 4 7.31 -15.37 -20.78
C SER A 4 6.91 -14.01 -20.20
N PRO A 5 6.84 -13.87 -18.87
CA PRO A 5 6.44 -12.62 -18.25
C PRO A 5 7.39 -11.49 -18.66
N LYS A 6 6.82 -10.37 -19.13
CA LYS A 6 7.60 -9.18 -19.49
C LYS A 6 8.33 -8.62 -18.25
N PRO A 7 9.55 -8.07 -18.42
CA PRO A 7 10.26 -7.39 -17.34
C PRO A 7 9.44 -6.19 -16.86
N ILE A 8 9.65 -5.79 -15.61
CA ILE A 8 8.88 -4.73 -14.96
C ILE A 8 8.96 -3.41 -15.72
N THR A 9 10.11 -3.08 -16.30
CA THR A 9 10.34 -1.89 -17.12
C THR A 9 9.41 -1.83 -18.33
N ALA A 10 9.29 -2.93 -19.08
CA ALA A 10 8.38 -3.01 -20.22
C ALA A 10 6.91 -2.82 -19.80
N ARG A 11 6.52 -3.39 -18.64
CA ARG A 11 5.16 -3.20 -18.11
C ARG A 11 4.88 -1.74 -17.76
N MET A 12 5.85 -1.01 -17.19
CA MET A 12 5.68 0.41 -16.85
C MET A 12 5.60 1.27 -18.12
N SER A 13 6.48 1.05 -19.09
CA SER A 13 6.43 1.78 -20.37
C SER A 13 5.13 1.54 -21.13
N GLU A 14 4.57 0.33 -21.11
CA GLU A 14 3.27 0.04 -21.75
C GLU A 14 2.12 0.80 -21.09
N ARG A 15 2.09 0.86 -19.77
CA ARG A 15 1.10 1.65 -19.02
C ARG A 15 1.24 3.13 -19.29
N ALA A 16 2.48 3.65 -19.29
CA ALA A 16 2.77 5.03 -19.65
C ALA A 16 2.30 5.35 -21.08
N GLY A 17 2.58 4.47 -22.04
CA GLY A 17 2.12 4.61 -23.43
C GLY A 17 0.61 4.53 -23.60
N ALA A 18 -0.09 3.91 -22.65
CA ALA A 18 -1.56 3.91 -22.57
C ALA A 18 -2.14 5.19 -21.93
N GLY A 19 -1.29 6.13 -21.48
CA GLY A 19 -1.71 7.43 -20.96
C GLY A 19 -2.24 7.38 -19.52
N VAL A 20 -1.75 6.48 -18.68
CA VAL A 20 -2.16 6.45 -17.26
C VAL A 20 -1.56 7.63 -16.49
N ASP A 21 -2.35 8.23 -15.60
CA ASP A 21 -1.91 9.36 -14.77
C ASP A 21 -1.10 8.93 -13.53
N LEU A 22 -1.33 7.70 -13.05
CA LEU A 22 -0.72 7.17 -11.83
C LEU A 22 -0.67 5.65 -11.87
N ILE A 23 0.42 5.07 -11.36
CA ILE A 23 0.53 3.63 -11.14
C ILE A 23 0.43 3.34 -9.65
N THR A 24 -0.53 2.51 -9.25
CA THR A 24 -0.61 2.02 -7.86
C THR A 24 0.07 0.68 -7.74
N VAL A 25 1.01 0.59 -6.82
CA VAL A 25 1.76 -0.62 -6.48
C VAL A 25 1.20 -1.14 -5.16
N MET A 26 0.63 -2.34 -5.20
CA MET A 26 -0.04 -2.94 -4.05
C MET A 26 0.59 -4.28 -3.68
N THR A 27 0.56 -4.59 -2.38
CA THR A 27 0.93 -5.92 -1.86
C THR A 27 2.41 -6.26 -2.08
N MET A 28 3.30 -5.28 -1.87
CA MET A 28 4.75 -5.53 -1.88
C MET A 28 5.20 -5.96 -0.50
N THR A 29 5.85 -7.12 -0.40
CA THR A 29 6.42 -7.63 0.86
C THR A 29 7.91 -7.31 1.01
N HIS A 30 8.56 -6.82 -0.05
CA HIS A 30 10.00 -6.53 -0.06
C HIS A 30 10.32 -5.14 -0.62
N VAL A 31 11.03 -4.34 0.19
CA VAL A 31 11.47 -2.97 -0.15
C VAL A 31 12.23 -2.92 -1.48
N GLY A 32 13.19 -3.84 -1.69
CA GLY A 32 14.00 -3.85 -2.91
C GLY A 32 13.20 -4.04 -4.20
N GLU A 33 12.15 -4.86 -4.18
CA GLU A 33 11.26 -5.06 -5.34
C GLU A 33 10.42 -3.81 -5.58
N ALA A 34 9.88 -3.23 -4.51
CA ALA A 34 9.11 -1.99 -4.56
C ALA A 34 9.95 -0.83 -5.11
N THR A 35 11.22 -0.72 -4.70
CA THR A 35 12.20 0.25 -5.23
C THR A 35 12.45 0.04 -6.72
N GLY A 36 12.58 -1.21 -7.17
CA GLY A 36 12.72 -1.55 -8.59
C GLY A 36 11.53 -1.10 -9.44
N ILE A 37 10.31 -1.23 -8.90
CA ILE A 37 9.08 -0.76 -9.56
C ILE A 37 9.06 0.77 -9.65
N VAL A 38 9.32 1.47 -8.55
CA VAL A 38 9.33 2.95 -8.52
C VAL A 38 10.35 3.48 -9.51
N ARG A 39 11.56 2.90 -9.58
CA ARG A 39 12.59 3.23 -10.56
C ARG A 39 12.13 3.02 -12.00
N ALA A 40 11.45 1.91 -12.28
CA ALA A 40 10.94 1.61 -13.60
C ALA A 40 9.84 2.60 -14.03
N ALA A 41 8.96 2.98 -13.11
CA ALA A 41 7.91 3.97 -13.35
C ALA A 41 8.49 5.39 -13.53
N ALA A 42 9.50 5.75 -12.73
CA ALA A 42 10.25 7.00 -12.87
C ALA A 42 10.83 7.16 -14.28
N LYS A 43 11.48 6.10 -14.79
CA LYS A 43 12.02 6.07 -16.17
C LYS A 43 10.93 6.18 -17.25
N ALA A 44 9.72 5.73 -16.94
CA ALA A 44 8.57 5.84 -17.84
C ALA A 44 7.83 7.18 -17.70
N GLY A 45 8.23 8.05 -16.76
CA GLY A 45 7.62 9.37 -16.55
C GLY A 45 6.25 9.34 -15.86
N VAL A 46 5.93 8.27 -15.13
CA VAL A 46 4.63 8.11 -14.47
C VAL A 46 4.81 8.05 -12.96
N PRO A 47 4.06 8.84 -12.17
CA PRO A 47 4.14 8.79 -10.72
C PRO A 47 3.59 7.48 -10.16
N VAL A 48 4.03 7.14 -8.95
CA VAL A 48 3.66 5.92 -8.24
C VAL A 48 3.00 6.24 -6.91
N ALA A 49 1.91 5.54 -6.60
CA ALA A 49 1.40 5.39 -5.25
C ALA A 49 1.75 3.98 -4.74
N MET A 50 2.30 3.88 -3.54
CA MET A 50 2.72 2.59 -2.96
C MET A 50 1.87 2.25 -1.75
N SER A 51 1.34 1.03 -1.66
CA SER A 51 0.57 0.60 -0.50
C SER A 51 1.28 -0.46 0.34
N PHE A 52 1.24 -0.28 1.66
CA PHE A 52 1.58 -1.29 2.65
C PHE A 52 0.33 -1.95 3.21
N THR A 53 0.48 -3.18 3.69
CA THR A 53 -0.51 -3.85 4.54
C THR A 53 0.07 -3.99 5.94
N THR A 54 -0.81 -4.08 6.93
CA THR A 54 -0.44 -4.38 8.32
C THR A 54 -1.12 -5.66 8.76
N GLU A 55 -0.53 -6.31 9.76
CA GLU A 55 -1.14 -7.37 10.53
C GLU A 55 -1.97 -6.79 11.70
N THR A 56 -2.55 -7.69 12.49
CA THR A 56 -3.44 -7.34 13.62
C THR A 56 -2.79 -6.49 14.71
N ASP A 57 -1.45 -6.46 14.78
CA ASP A 57 -0.65 -5.66 15.71
C ASP A 57 -0.18 -4.32 15.13
N GLY A 58 -0.62 -3.98 13.91
CA GLY A 58 -0.27 -2.75 13.21
C GLY A 58 1.14 -2.71 12.63
N ARG A 59 1.85 -3.84 12.62
CA ARG A 59 3.15 -3.98 11.96
C ARG A 59 2.98 -4.56 10.56
N LEU A 60 3.94 -4.33 9.68
CA LEU A 60 4.02 -5.03 8.41
C LEU A 60 4.21 -6.54 8.66
N PRO A 61 3.88 -7.42 7.70
CA PRO A 61 4.17 -8.86 7.79
C PRO A 61 5.66 -9.19 8.05
N THR A 62 6.57 -8.26 7.74
CA THR A 62 8.02 -8.36 8.02
C THR A 62 8.40 -7.99 9.46
N GLY A 63 7.45 -7.49 10.26
CA GLY A 63 7.62 -7.10 11.67
C GLY A 63 7.97 -5.62 11.88
N GLU A 64 8.29 -4.87 10.82
CA GLU A 64 8.59 -3.43 10.88
C GLU A 64 7.31 -2.61 11.12
N THR A 65 7.45 -1.44 11.74
CA THR A 65 6.33 -0.46 11.81
C THR A 65 6.14 0.24 10.45
N LEU A 66 4.93 0.80 10.22
CA LEU A 66 4.67 1.62 9.04
C LEU A 66 5.64 2.80 8.89
N GLY A 67 5.93 3.48 10.00
CA GLY A 67 6.85 4.61 10.02
C GLY A 67 8.28 4.22 9.64
N GLU A 68 8.79 3.10 10.19
CA GLU A 68 10.10 2.56 9.83
C GLU A 68 10.18 2.22 8.33
N ALA A 69 9.16 1.53 7.81
CA ALA A 69 9.10 1.15 6.40
C ALA A 69 9.04 2.37 5.46
N ILE A 70 8.23 3.38 5.79
CA ILE A 70 8.13 4.62 5.01
C ILE A 70 9.44 5.38 5.05
N VAL A 71 10.04 5.56 6.23
CA VAL A 71 11.33 6.28 6.36
C VAL A 71 12.46 5.53 5.64
N ALA A 72 12.51 4.21 5.74
CA ALA A 72 13.48 3.39 5.01
C ALA A 72 13.30 3.55 3.50
N PHE A 73 12.05 3.49 3.02
CA PHE A 73 11.77 3.66 1.61
C PHE A 73 12.03 5.09 1.12
N ASP A 74 11.65 6.14 1.86
CA ASP A 74 11.93 7.53 1.46
C ASP A 74 13.45 7.82 1.43
N ARG A 75 14.27 7.11 2.23
CA ARG A 75 15.75 7.18 2.15
C ARG A 75 16.32 6.55 0.88
N GLU A 76 15.72 5.46 0.40
CA GLU A 76 16.17 4.72 -0.78
C GLU A 76 15.46 5.15 -2.08
N GLY A 77 14.29 5.75 -1.92
CA GLY A 77 13.27 5.98 -2.92
C GLY A 77 13.54 7.21 -3.77
N GLU A 78 13.05 7.15 -5.00
CA GLU A 78 13.29 8.16 -6.03
C GLU A 78 12.07 9.06 -6.25
N ALA A 79 12.29 10.18 -6.96
CA ALA A 79 11.34 11.27 -7.19
C ALA A 79 9.96 10.89 -7.76
N ALA A 80 9.76 9.66 -8.24
CA ALA A 80 8.49 9.21 -8.79
C ALA A 80 7.48 8.74 -7.74
N LEU A 81 7.88 8.52 -6.49
CA LEU A 81 6.92 8.16 -5.44
C LEU A 81 6.10 9.40 -5.02
N ALA A 82 4.84 9.42 -5.41
CA ALA A 82 3.92 10.52 -5.11
C ALA A 82 3.46 10.47 -3.64
N TYR A 83 3.02 9.29 -3.18
CA TYR A 83 2.51 9.09 -1.82
C TYR A 83 2.42 7.60 -1.45
N TYR A 84 2.21 7.34 -0.16
CA TYR A 84 1.94 6.01 0.37
C TYR A 84 0.44 5.79 0.64
N MET A 85 0.06 4.53 0.73
CA MET A 85 -1.28 4.08 1.05
C MET A 85 -1.23 2.91 2.04
N ILE A 86 -2.37 2.61 2.65
CA ILE A 86 -2.60 1.38 3.40
C ILE A 86 -3.64 0.56 2.64
N ASN A 87 -3.41 -0.73 2.43
CA ASN A 87 -4.36 -1.63 1.78
C ASN A 87 -4.52 -2.95 2.53
N CYS A 88 -5.67 -3.60 2.37
CA CYS A 88 -5.94 -4.93 2.93
C CYS A 88 -5.77 -5.04 4.45
N ALA A 89 -5.78 -3.92 5.16
CA ALA A 89 -5.84 -3.84 6.61
C ALA A 89 -7.18 -3.24 7.05
N HIS A 90 -7.76 -3.75 8.13
CA HIS A 90 -8.92 -3.15 8.77
C HIS A 90 -8.48 -1.90 9.56
N PRO A 91 -9.28 -0.82 9.66
CA PRO A 91 -8.89 0.40 10.38
C PRO A 91 -8.38 0.17 11.81
N ASP A 92 -9.05 -0.69 12.58
CA ASP A 92 -8.63 -1.11 13.92
C ASP A 92 -7.18 -1.63 14.00
N GLN A 93 -6.62 -2.13 12.89
CA GLN A 93 -5.26 -2.67 12.85
C GLN A 93 -4.20 -1.57 12.72
N PHE A 94 -4.52 -0.39 12.18
CA PHE A 94 -3.51 0.64 11.92
C PHE A 94 -3.84 2.02 12.49
N CYS A 95 -5.09 2.33 12.83
CA CYS A 95 -5.48 3.66 13.30
C CYS A 95 -4.67 4.11 14.53
N ASP A 96 -4.42 3.20 15.47
CA ASP A 96 -3.70 3.52 16.71
C ASP A 96 -2.18 3.64 16.53
N VAL A 97 -1.62 3.11 15.43
CA VAL A 97 -0.18 3.20 15.15
C VAL A 97 0.20 4.38 14.26
N ILE A 98 -0.79 5.11 13.72
CA ILE A 98 -0.56 6.34 12.96
C ILE A 98 -0.22 7.48 13.93
N GLU A 99 1.05 7.86 13.94
CA GLU A 99 1.56 8.91 14.82
C GLU A 99 1.11 10.29 14.33
N LYS A 100 0.24 10.94 15.10
CA LYS A 100 -0.25 12.29 14.78
C LYS A 100 0.91 13.29 14.78
N GLY A 101 1.10 13.97 13.66
CA GLY A 101 2.11 15.02 13.51
C GLY A 101 3.49 14.54 13.07
N ALA A 102 3.70 13.24 12.91
CA ALA A 102 4.94 12.73 12.34
C ALA A 102 5.01 12.99 10.83
N ASP A 103 6.19 13.38 10.33
CA ASP A 103 6.40 13.71 8.91
C ASP A 103 5.98 12.59 7.96
N TRP A 104 6.28 11.33 8.34
CA TRP A 104 5.94 10.15 7.54
C TRP A 104 4.43 9.93 7.42
N THR A 105 3.62 10.35 8.41
CA THR A 105 2.17 10.19 8.38
C THR A 105 1.54 11.07 7.29
N PHE A 106 2.08 12.27 7.04
CA PHE A 106 1.61 13.15 5.96
C PHE A 106 1.88 12.60 4.56
N ARG A 107 2.72 11.56 4.45
CA ARG A 107 3.00 10.87 3.19
C ARG A 107 1.93 9.82 2.87
N ILE A 108 1.12 9.39 3.83
CA ILE A 108 -0.01 8.49 3.62
C ILE A 108 -1.21 9.30 3.12
N ARG A 109 -1.67 9.01 1.89
CA ARG A 109 -2.75 9.76 1.21
C ARG A 109 -3.90 8.88 0.72
N GLY A 110 -3.88 7.59 1.03
CA GLY A 110 -4.98 6.70 0.66
C GLY A 110 -5.09 5.46 1.54
N VAL A 111 -6.31 5.00 1.73
CA VAL A 111 -6.63 3.78 2.47
C VAL A 111 -7.60 2.95 1.63
N ARG A 112 -7.27 1.68 1.40
CA ARG A 112 -8.17 0.65 0.84
C ARG A 112 -8.32 -0.48 1.85
N ALA A 113 -9.16 -0.22 2.84
CA ALA A 113 -9.36 -1.13 3.95
C ALA A 113 -10.10 -2.41 3.54
N LYS A 114 -9.81 -3.50 4.26
CA LYS A 114 -10.67 -4.70 4.25
C LYS A 114 -11.75 -4.59 5.31
N ALA A 115 -12.89 -5.24 5.08
CA ALA A 115 -14.02 -5.26 6.00
C ALA A 115 -13.84 -6.25 7.16
N SER A 116 -13.06 -7.31 6.95
CA SER A 116 -12.78 -8.32 7.98
C SER A 116 -11.63 -7.89 8.90
N ARG A 117 -11.76 -8.23 10.19
CA ARG A 117 -10.73 -8.05 11.22
C ARG A 117 -9.72 -9.18 11.28
N GLN A 118 -9.98 -10.27 10.55
CA GLN A 118 -9.07 -11.40 10.48
C GLN A 118 -7.67 -10.97 10.02
N SER A 119 -6.66 -11.67 10.51
CA SER A 119 -5.29 -11.56 10.01
C SER A 119 -5.23 -11.92 8.51
N ASN A 120 -4.13 -11.58 7.84
CA ASN A 120 -4.00 -11.94 6.42
C ASN A 120 -3.94 -13.46 6.23
N ALA A 121 -3.29 -14.19 7.16
CA ALA A 121 -3.22 -15.65 7.13
C ALA A 121 -4.60 -16.31 7.33
N GLU A 122 -5.39 -15.83 8.29
CA GLU A 122 -6.74 -16.37 8.53
C GLU A 122 -7.65 -16.17 7.30
N LEU A 123 -7.51 -15.04 6.59
CA LEU A 123 -8.28 -14.79 5.36
C LEU A 123 -7.85 -15.67 4.20
N ASP A 124 -6.55 -15.95 4.07
CA ASP A 124 -6.02 -16.86 3.04
C ASP A 124 -6.52 -18.29 3.24
N GLU A 125 -6.78 -18.69 4.49
CA GLU A 125 -7.27 -20.02 4.88
C GLU A 125 -8.79 -20.10 5.08
N ALA A 126 -9.52 -18.98 4.92
CA ALA A 126 -10.95 -18.94 5.19
C ALA A 126 -11.77 -19.67 4.12
N GLU A 127 -12.48 -20.73 4.52
CA GLU A 127 -13.43 -21.44 3.65
C GLU A 127 -14.76 -20.67 3.47
N ALA A 128 -15.04 -19.71 4.35
CA ALA A 128 -16.24 -18.89 4.32
C ALA A 128 -15.89 -17.40 4.25
N LEU A 129 -16.55 -16.68 3.34
CA LEU A 129 -16.36 -15.23 3.20
C LEU A 129 -16.95 -14.50 4.41
N ASP A 130 -16.10 -13.78 5.14
CA ASP A 130 -16.54 -12.75 6.08
C ASP A 130 -16.92 -11.50 5.27
N VAL A 131 -18.22 -11.26 5.13
CA VAL A 131 -18.76 -10.07 4.45
C VAL A 131 -18.40 -8.76 5.18
N GLY A 132 -17.96 -8.84 6.44
CA GLY A 132 -17.62 -7.71 7.28
C GLY A 132 -18.81 -6.76 7.52
N ASP A 133 -18.53 -5.63 8.16
CA ASP A 133 -19.52 -4.58 8.44
C ASP A 133 -18.97 -3.22 7.99
N GLY A 134 -19.50 -2.71 6.88
CA GLY A 134 -19.06 -1.45 6.27
C GLY A 134 -19.22 -0.23 7.18
N THR A 135 -20.15 -0.26 8.15
CA THR A 135 -20.33 0.83 9.12
C THR A 135 -19.17 0.95 10.11
N ARG A 136 -18.32 -0.08 10.20
CA ARG A 136 -17.14 -0.10 11.08
C ARG A 136 -15.85 0.27 10.36
N ILE A 137 -15.87 0.33 9.03
CA ILE A 137 -14.74 0.80 8.21
C ILE A 137 -14.71 2.33 8.18
N VAL A 138 -15.88 2.96 8.22
CA VAL A 138 -16.08 4.40 8.33
C VAL A 138 -16.63 4.70 9.72
N SER A 139 -15.79 5.19 10.63
CA SER A 139 -16.33 5.93 11.77
C SER A 139 -17.10 7.15 11.24
N PRO A 140 -18.26 7.51 11.81
CA PRO A 140 -18.93 8.76 11.43
C PRO A 140 -17.91 9.89 11.56
N GLN A 141 -17.61 10.60 10.48
CA GLN A 141 -16.89 11.86 10.63
C GLN A 141 -17.82 12.79 11.37
N ASP A 142 -17.39 13.29 12.53
CA ASP A 142 -18.05 14.43 13.14
C ASP A 142 -17.98 15.56 12.10
N PRO A 143 -19.12 16.10 11.61
CA PRO A 143 -19.12 17.14 10.58
C PRO A 143 -18.55 18.48 11.07
N ASN A 144 -17.96 18.51 12.26
CA ASN A 144 -17.48 19.68 12.98
C ASN A 144 -16.06 19.53 13.57
N SER A 145 -15.30 18.50 13.20
CA SER A 145 -13.88 18.32 13.62
C SER A 145 -12.90 18.83 12.58
#